data_AF-A0A3D5YH25-F1
#
_entry.id   AF-A0A3D5YH25-F1
#
_cell.length_a   1.000
_cell.length_b   1.000
_cell.length_c   1.000
_cell.angle_alpha   90.00
_cell.angle_beta   90.00
_cell.angle_gamma   90.00
#
_symmetry.space_group_name_H-M   'P 1'
#
loop_
_entity.id
_entity.type
_entity.pdbx_description
1 polymer ?
#
loop_
_entity_poly.entity_id
_entity_poly.type
_entity_poly.pdbx_seq_one_letter_code
_entity_poly.pdbx_strand_id
1 'polypeptide(L)' 'MDGFDNKTNIIVIAATNRPDILDPALLRAGRFDRKIMVSRPTYEERVAIFTYYLKSKKINTKVSLESLGKRTSGLV' A
#
# COMPACT_ATOMS: atom_id res chain seq x y z
N MET A 1 23.21 -6.02 -1.21
CA MET A 1 23.17 -4.74 -0.48
C MET A 1 24.36 -4.61 0.47
N ASP A 2 25.39 -5.44 0.30
CA ASP A 2 26.57 -5.42 1.14
C ASP A 2 27.61 -4.53 0.45
N GLY A 3 28.29 -3.66 1.22
CA GLY A 3 29.30 -2.74 0.68
C GLY A 3 28.94 -1.25 0.70
N PHE A 4 27.80 -0.86 1.28
CA PHE A 4 27.57 0.55 1.62
C PHE A 4 28.36 0.91 2.89
N ASP A 5 29.23 1.91 2.81
CA ASP A 5 29.88 2.49 3.99
C ASP A 5 28.82 3.23 4.83
N ASN A 6 28.96 3.22 6.17
CA ASN A 6 28.04 3.85 7.14
C ASN A 6 27.86 5.36 6.91
N LYS A 7 28.70 5.99 6.07
CA LYS A 7 28.59 7.39 5.62
C LYS A 7 27.54 7.60 4.52
N THR A 8 26.97 6.53 3.99
CA THR A 8 26.06 6.57 2.84
C THR A 8 24.60 6.51 3.32
N ASN A 9 23.89 7.64 3.26
CA ASN A 9 22.47 7.72 3.64
C ASN A 9 21.54 7.25 2.49
N ILE A 10 21.53 5.96 2.20
CA ILE A 10 20.62 5.36 1.20
C ILE A 10 19.50 4.59 1.91
N ILE A 11 18.25 4.86 1.50
CA ILE A 11 17.08 4.07 1.89
C ILE A 11 16.61 3.31 0.65
N VAL A 12 16.45 2.00 0.77
CA VAL A 12 15.90 1.16 -0.30
C VAL A 12 14.50 0.72 0.06
N ILE A 13 13.54 1.00 -0.83
CA ILE A 13 12.16 0.52 -0.74
C ILE A 13 11.92 -0.42 -1.91
N ALA A 14 11.34 -1.59 -1.63
CA ALA A 14 10.94 -2.56 -2.64
C ALA A 14 9.49 -2.99 -2.41
N ALA A 15 8.81 -3.37 -3.48
CA ALA A 15 7.44 -3.88 -3.45
C ALA A 15 7.35 -5.20 -4.24
N THR A 16 6.62 -6.17 -3.71
CA THR A 16 6.32 -7.43 -4.41
C THR A 16 4.92 -7.90 -4.06
N ASN A 17 4.22 -8.47 -5.04
CA ASN A 17 2.96 -9.18 -4.83
C ASN A 17 3.16 -10.68 -4.57
N ARG A 18 4.40 -11.18 -4.65
CA ARG A 18 4.78 -12.58 -4.41
C ARG A 18 5.97 -12.67 -3.45
N PRO A 19 5.77 -12.41 -2.15
CA PRO A 19 6.85 -12.50 -1.15
C PRO A 19 7.36 -13.94 -0.96
N ASP A 20 6.57 -14.94 -1.36
CA ASP A 20 6.84 -16.38 -1.27
C ASP A 20 7.99 -16.85 -2.17
N ILE A 21 8.22 -16.18 -3.31
CA ILE A 21 9.28 -16.55 -4.27
C ILE A 21 10.53 -15.68 -4.16
N LEU A 22 10.60 -14.79 -3.17
CA LEU A 22 11.78 -13.94 -2.98
C LEU A 22 12.99 -14.79 -2.63
N ASP A 23 14.15 -14.42 -3.18
CA ASP A 23 15.42 -15.00 -2.79
C ASP A 23 15.62 -14.85 -1.27
N PRO A 24 15.81 -15.94 -0.51
CA PRO A 24 16.05 -15.88 0.93
C PRO A 24 17.21 -14.97 1.34
N ALA A 25 18.18 -14.73 0.45
CA ALA A 25 19.29 -13.80 0.69
C ALA A 25 18.84 -12.36 0.91
N LEU A 26 17.75 -11.94 0.26
CA LEU A 26 17.17 -10.61 0.41
C LEU A 26 16.46 -10.40 1.75
N LEU A 27 16.07 -11.49 2.41
CA LEU A 27 15.33 -11.49 3.68
C LEU A 27 16.25 -11.57 4.91
N ARG A 28 17.56 -11.70 4.71
CA ARG A 28 18.55 -11.73 5.79
C ARG A 28 18.74 -10.32 6.36
N ALA A 29 19.13 -10.26 7.64
CA ALA A 29 19.46 -9.02 8.33
C ALA A 29 20.46 -8.15 7.54
N GLY A 30 20.26 -6.83 7.55
CA GLY A 30 21.03 -5.83 6.82
C GLY A 30 20.58 -5.59 5.37
N ARG A 31 19.44 -6.18 4.95
CA ARG A 31 18.88 -6.01 3.59
C ARG A 31 17.43 -5.51 3.70
N PHE A 32 16.43 -6.30 3.32
CA PHE A 32 15.02 -5.93 3.53
C PHE A 32 14.55 -6.32 4.93
N ASP A 33 15.06 -5.61 5.93
CA ASP A 33 14.82 -5.89 7.35
C ASP A 33 13.40 -5.53 7.81
N ARG A 34 12.78 -4.54 7.15
CA ARG A 34 11.42 -4.09 7.43
C ARG A 34 10.48 -4.60 6.34
N LYS A 35 9.47 -5.37 6.77
CA LYS A 35 8.42 -5.90 5.90
C LYS A 35 7.10 -5.24 6.30
N ILE A 36 6.48 -4.54 5.37
CA ILE A 36 5.18 -3.91 5.55
C ILE A 36 4.20 -4.62 4.64
N MET A 37 3.21 -5.29 5.24
CA MET A 37 2.15 -5.94 4.49
C MET A 37 1.05 -4.92 4.18
N VAL A 38 0.71 -4.77 2.91
CA VAL A 38 -0.41 -3.94 2.47
C VAL A 38 -1.60 -4.86 2.20
N SER A 39 -2.60 -4.82 3.07
CA SER A 39 -3.84 -5.57 2.90
C SER A 39 -4.81 -4.85 1.97
N ARG A 40 -5.85 -5.57 1.53
CA ARG A 40 -7.00 -4.93 0.87
C ARG A 40 -7.66 -3.92 1.80
N PRO A 41 -8.20 -2.81 1.26
CA PRO A 41 -8.79 -1.77 2.09
C PRO A 41 -10.06 -2.26 2.79
N THR A 42 -10.24 -1.89 4.05
CA THR A 42 -11.49 -2.08 4.80
C THR A 42 -12.63 -1.25 4.21
N TYR A 43 -13.84 -1.44 4.72
CA TYR A 43 -14.99 -0.62 4.30
C TYR A 43 -14.72 0.88 4.53
N GLU A 44 -14.23 1.22 5.73
CA GLU A 44 -13.92 2.58 6.14
C GLU A 44 -12.80 3.17 5.29
N GLU A 45 -11.76 2.39 5.00
CA GLU A 45 -10.66 2.80 4.13
C GLU A 45 -11.12 3.02 2.70
N ARG A 46 -12.02 2.18 2.15
CA ARG A 46 -12.62 2.40 0.84
C ARG A 46 -13.43 3.70 0.79
N VAL A 47 -14.21 4.00 1.83
CA VAL A 47 -14.93 5.29 1.93
C VAL A 47 -13.94 6.46 2.01
N ALA A 48 -12.84 6.32 2.76
CA ALA A 48 -11.79 7.35 2.85
C ALA A 48 -11.09 7.58 1.51
N ILE A 49 -10.78 6.51 0.76
CA ILE A 49 -10.23 6.57 -0.59
C ILE A 49 -11.18 7.36 -1.51
N PHE A 50 -12.47 7.02 -1.54
CA PHE A 50 -13.45 7.76 -2.33
C PHE A 50 -13.56 9.22 -1.90
N THR A 51 -13.58 9.48 -0.59
CA THR A 51 -13.63 10.83 -0.04
C THR A 51 -12.44 11.66 -0.52
N TYR A 52 -11.22 11.10 -0.46
CA TYR A 52 -10.01 11.78 -0.92
C TYR A 52 -10.07 12.12 -2.42
N TYR A 53 -10.38 11.13 -3.27
CA TYR A 53 -10.36 11.33 -4.73
C TYR A 53 -11.53 12.16 -5.26
N LEU A 54 -12.71 12.10 -4.62
CA LEU A 54 -13.90 12.81 -5.08
C LEU A 54 -14.03 14.22 -4.48
N LYS A 55 -13.24 14.57 -3.46
CA LYS A 55 -13.25 15.90 -2.81
C LYS A 55 -13.14 17.07 -3.81
N SER A 56 -12.35 16.92 -4.86
CA SER A 56 -12.10 17.97 -5.87
C SER A 56 -12.94 17.82 -7.14
N LYS A 57 -13.90 16.90 -7.16
CA LYS A 57 -14.71 16.58 -8.36
C LYS A 57 -16.14 17.08 -8.17
N LYS A 58 -16.76 17.51 -9.28
CA LYS A 58 -18.20 17.80 -9.31
C LYS A 58 -18.95 16.47 -9.28
N ILE A 59 -19.36 16.05 -8.10
CA ILE A 59 -20.23 14.88 -7.92
C ILE A 59 -21.68 15.33 -7.74
N ASN A 60 -22.61 14.52 -8.24
CA ASN A 60 -24.02 14.74 -7.97
C ASN A 60 -24.29 14.53 -6.47
N THR A 61 -25.13 15.38 -5.86
CA THR A 61 -25.49 15.28 -4.44
C THR A 61 -26.17 13.97 -4.06
N LYS A 62 -26.69 13.22 -5.05
CA LYS A 62 -27.27 11.89 -4.86
C LYS A 62 -26.23 10.77 -4.68
N VAL A 63 -24.95 11.04 -4.90
CA VAL A 63 -23.89 10.02 -4.75
C VAL A 63 -23.55 9.85 -3.27
N SER A 64 -23.81 8.66 -2.71
CA SER A 64 -23.37 8.28 -1.36
C SER A 64 -22.05 7.50 -1.42
N LEU A 65 -21.05 7.99 -0.71
CA LEU A 65 -19.73 7.34 -0.62
C LEU A 65 -19.79 6.05 0.21
N GLU A 66 -20.68 6.01 1.20
CA GLU A 66 -20.97 4.84 2.03
C GLU A 66 -21.55 3.70 1.17
N SER A 67 -22.50 4.02 0.28
CA SER A 67 -23.06 3.06 -0.67
C SER A 67 -21.97 2.50 -1.58
N LEU A 68 -21.09 3.36 -2.10
CA LEU A 68 -19.95 2.94 -2.92
C LEU A 68 -19.01 2.02 -2.13
N GLY A 69 -18.62 2.39 -0.91
CA GLY A 69 -17.74 1.58 -0.06
C GLY A 69 -18.30 0.17 0.22
N LYS A 70 -19.62 0.03 0.37
CA LYS A 70 -20.28 -1.29 0.55
C LYS A 70 -20.24 -2.12 -0.73
N ARG A 71 -20.51 -1.49 -1.89
CA ARG A 71 -20.60 -2.17 -3.19
C ARG A 71 -19.25 -2.60 -3.76
N THR A 72 -18.14 -2.04 -3.28
CA THR A 72 -16.78 -2.33 -3.76
C THR A 72 -15.98 -3.27 -2.86
N SER A 73 -16.67 -4.06 -2.02
CA SER A 73 -16.00 -5.09 -1.22
C SER A 73 -15.20 -6.06 -2.10
N GLY A 74 -13.95 -6.34 -1.72
CA GLY A 74 -13.06 -7.24 -2.43
C GLY A 74 -12.32 -6.63 -3.63
N LEU A 75 -12.65 -5.40 -4.04
CA LEU A 75 -11.90 -4.68 -5.06
C LEU A 75 -10.56 -4.16 -4.52
N VAL A 76 -9.56 -4.07 -5.39
CA VAL A 76 -8.18 -3.63 -5.12
C VAL A 76 -7.76 -2.61 -6.16
#